data_AF-A0A937Z3E7-F1
#
_entry.id   AF-A0A937Z3E7-F1
#
_cell.length_a   1.000
_cell.length_b   1.000
_cell.length_c   1.000
_cell.angle_alpha   90.00
_cell.angle_beta   90.00
_cell.angle_gamma   90.00
#
_symmetry.space_group_name_H-M   'P 1'
#
loop_
_entity.id
_entity.type
_entity.pdbx_description
1 polymer ?
#
loop_
_entity_poly.entity_id
_entity_poly.type
_entity_poly.pdbx_seq_one_letter_code
_entity_poly.pdbx_strand_id
1 'polypeptide(L)' 'MTPTESISLPMPRKTGSRSLEETLSGRRSVRSFSKRPIPIEAIGQLLWAGQGVTAEGGLRTAPSAGALFGLETYVACA' A
#
# COMPACT_ATOMS: atom_id res chain seq x y z
N MET A 1 -15.02 9.43 -23.13
CA MET A 1 -14.22 8.84 -22.03
C MET A 1 -13.71 7.50 -22.54
N THR A 2 -12.41 7.37 -22.75
CA THR A 2 -11.80 6.06 -23.00
C THR A 2 -12.07 5.16 -21.78
N PRO A 3 -12.38 3.87 -21.94
CA PRO A 3 -12.50 2.97 -20.81
C PRO A 3 -11.17 2.98 -20.05
N THR A 4 -11.20 3.39 -18.78
CA THR A 4 -10.06 3.24 -17.89
C THR A 4 -9.90 1.75 -17.63
N GLU A 5 -8.92 1.13 -18.30
CA GLU A 5 -8.52 -0.24 -18.01
C GLU A 5 -8.14 -0.32 -16.52
N SER A 6 -8.81 -1.18 -15.77
CA SER A 6 -8.60 -1.32 -14.32
C SER A 6 -7.98 -2.67 -14.00
N ILE A 7 -6.97 -2.64 -13.15
CA ILE A 7 -6.27 -3.85 -12.67
C ILE A 7 -6.83 -4.20 -11.29
N SER A 8 -7.43 -5.38 -11.18
CA SER A 8 -7.91 -5.88 -9.89
C SER A 8 -6.73 -6.28 -8.99
N LEU A 9 -6.74 -5.81 -7.75
CA LEU A 9 -5.73 -6.15 -6.75
C LEU A 9 -6.30 -7.17 -5.76
N PRO A 10 -5.48 -8.14 -5.32
CA PRO A 10 -5.87 -9.07 -4.27
C PRO A 10 -6.22 -8.35 -2.96
N MET A 11 -7.10 -8.97 -2.17
CA MET A 11 -7.42 -8.49 -0.83
C MET A 11 -6.17 -8.43 0.05
N PRO A 12 -5.98 -7.34 0.83
CA PRO A 12 -4.82 -7.20 1.69
C PRO A 12 -4.86 -8.18 2.86
N ARG A 13 -3.68 -8.65 3.27
CA ARG A 13 -3.52 -9.40 4.52
C ARG A 13 -3.50 -8.42 5.68
N LYS A 14 -4.43 -8.64 6.63
CA LYS A 14 -4.57 -7.82 7.85
C LYS A 14 -3.80 -8.38 9.05
N THR A 15 -3.22 -9.57 8.91
CA THR A 15 -2.36 -10.21 9.90
C THR A 15 -1.03 -10.59 9.23
N GLY A 16 0.05 -10.59 10.02
CA GLY A 16 1.40 -10.86 9.56
C GLY A 16 2.21 -11.60 10.62
N SER A 17 3.37 -12.12 10.22
CA SER A 17 4.26 -12.89 11.09
C SER A 17 5.28 -12.05 11.86
N ARG A 18 5.44 -10.76 11.50
CA ARG A 18 6.33 -9.84 12.19
C ARG A 18 5.53 -8.89 13.06
N SER A 19 6.03 -8.64 14.27
CA SER A 19 5.52 -7.59 15.14
C SER A 19 5.82 -6.20 14.57
N LEU A 20 5.12 -5.19 15.12
CA LEU A 20 5.39 -3.80 14.78
C LEU A 20 6.80 -3.41 15.22
N GLU A 21 7.20 -3.84 16.42
CA GLU A 21 8.48 -3.57 17.05
C GLU A 21 9.66 -4.10 16.22
N GLU A 22 9.58 -5.34 15.74
CA GLU A 22 10.58 -5.92 14.84
C GLU A 22 10.66 -5.16 13.52
N THR A 23 9.50 -4.76 12.98
CA THR A 23 9.42 -4.00 11.73
C THR A 23 10.09 -2.64 11.88
N LEU A 24 9.82 -1.93 12.98
CA LEU A 24 10.41 -0.62 13.28
C LEU A 24 11.92 -0.74 13.53
N SER A 25 12.36 -1.72 14.31
CA SER A 25 13.79 -1.98 14.59
C SER A 25 14.59 -2.28 13.31
N GLY A 26 14.02 -3.10 12.42
CA GLY A 26 14.63 -3.49 11.15
C GLY A 26 14.53 -2.47 10.02
N ARG A 27 13.78 -1.37 10.18
CA ARG A 27 13.52 -0.41 9.10
C ARG A 27 14.80 0.28 8.64
N ARG A 28 15.13 0.17 7.35
CA ARG A 28 16.26 0.84 6.69
C ARG A 28 15.83 1.38 5.33
N SER A 29 16.49 2.44 4.86
CA SER A 29 16.34 2.92 3.48
C SER A 29 17.27 2.11 2.57
N VAL A 30 16.69 1.30 1.68
CA VAL A 30 17.43 0.48 0.71
C VAL A 30 17.35 1.16 -0.66
N ARG A 31 18.47 1.22 -1.38
CA ARG A 31 18.59 1.90 -2.69
C ARG A 31 19.19 1.02 -3.80
N SER A 32 19.49 -0.24 -3.49
CA SER A 32 19.93 -1.23 -4.46
C SER A 32 18.87 -2.34 -4.52
N PHE A 33 18.34 -2.60 -5.71
CA PHE A 33 17.19 -3.50 -5.91
C PHE A 33 17.54 -4.61 -6.88
N SER A 34 16.94 -5.78 -6.69
CA SER A 34 17.02 -6.86 -7.67
C SER A 34 16.23 -6.50 -8.93
N LYS A 35 16.60 -7.07 -10.08
CA LYS A 35 15.83 -6.94 -11.33
C LYS A 35 14.51 -7.71 -11.35
N ARG A 36 14.20 -8.48 -10.29
CA ARG A 36 12.95 -9.25 -10.20
C ARG A 36 11.77 -8.28 -10.02
N PRO A 37 10.71 -8.40 -10.84
CA PRO A 37 9.50 -7.63 -10.64
C PRO A 37 8.88 -7.86 -9.25
N ILE A 38 8.20 -6.84 -8.74
CA ILE A 38 7.42 -6.96 -7.50
C ILE A 38 6.10 -7.67 -7.87
N PRO A 39 5.70 -8.76 -7.16
CA PRO A 39 4.42 -9.42 -7.39
C PRO A 39 3.23 -8.50 -7.17
N ILE A 40 2.14 -8.70 -7.92
CA ILE A 40 0.94 -7.85 -7.84
C ILE A 40 0.30 -7.86 -6.45
N GLU A 41 0.39 -8.99 -5.73
CA GLU A 41 -0.04 -9.14 -4.34
C GLU A 41 0.75 -8.22 -3.41
N ALA A 42 2.06 -8.09 -3.64
CA ALA A 42 2.92 -7.24 -2.85
C ALA A 42 2.66 -5.75 -3.15
N ILE A 43 2.41 -5.40 -4.42
CA ILE A 43 1.97 -4.04 -4.81
C ILE A 43 0.65 -3.69 -4.10
N GLY A 44 -0.36 -4.58 -4.17
CA GLY A 44 -1.64 -4.38 -3.48
C GLY A 44 -1.49 -4.25 -1.97
N GLN A 45 -0.64 -5.07 -1.35
CA GLN A 45 -0.34 -4.97 0.07
C GLN A 45 0.31 -3.63 0.45
N LEU A 46 1.24 -3.12 -0.37
CA LEU A 46 1.91 -1.84 -0.13
C LEU A 46 0.94 -0.66 -0.28
N LEU A 47 0.11 -0.68 -1.32
CA LEU A 47 -0.93 0.35 -1.53
C LEU A 47 -1.93 0.38 -0.38
N TRP A 48 -2.38 -0.79 0.07
CA TRP A 48 -3.26 -0.86 1.24
C TRP A 48 -2.55 -0.40 2.52
N ALA A 49 -1.31 -0.80 2.76
CA ALA A 49 -0.57 -0.35 3.94
C ALA A 49 -0.40 1.19 3.97
N GLY A 50 -0.16 1.81 2.81
CA GLY A 50 0.05 3.25 2.69
C GLY A 50 -1.22 4.11 2.81
N GLN A 51 -2.28 3.77 2.07
CA GLN A 51 -3.52 4.56 1.96
C GLN A 51 -4.78 3.68 1.83
N GLY A 52 -4.73 2.44 2.29
CA GLY A 52 -5.84 1.48 2.17
C GLY A 52 -7.02 1.82 3.06
N VAL A 53 -8.23 1.44 2.64
CA VAL A 53 -9.45 1.59 3.44
C VAL A 53 -9.48 0.56 4.56
N THR A 54 -9.84 0.98 5.78
CA THR A 54 -9.84 0.16 6.99
C THR A 54 -11.22 -0.01 7.62
N ALA A 55 -12.16 0.91 7.37
CA ALA A 55 -13.52 0.87 7.90
C ALA A 55 -14.53 1.57 6.98
N GLU A 56 -15.81 1.46 7.33
CA GLU A 56 -16.89 2.24 6.72
C GLU A 56 -16.62 3.75 6.83
N GLY A 57 -17.14 4.53 5.87
CA GLY A 57 -16.86 5.97 5.77
C GLY A 57 -15.50 6.30 5.15
N GLY A 58 -14.78 5.32 4.61
CA GLY A 58 -13.55 5.55 3.85
C GLY A 58 -12.32 5.83 4.71
N LEU A 59 -12.36 5.48 6.01
CA LEU A 59 -11.21 5.59 6.91
C LEU A 59 -10.01 4.85 6.34
N ARG A 60 -8.81 5.41 6.53
CA ARG A 60 -7.58 4.96 5.89
C ARG A 60 -6.59 4.39 6.91
N THR A 61 -5.61 3.62 6.43
CA THR A 61 -4.47 3.16 7.26
C THR A 61 -3.63 4.33 7.77
N ALA A 62 -3.56 5.43 7.01
CA ALA A 62 -2.91 6.67 7.42
C ALA A 62 -3.95 7.72 7.86
N PRO A 63 -3.74 8.42 8.98
CA PRO A 63 -4.62 9.50 9.40
C PRO A 63 -4.52 10.72 8.45
N SER A 64 -5.60 11.48 8.34
CA SER A 64 -5.66 12.71 7.54
C SER A 64 -6.41 13.78 8.31
N ALA A 65 -5.93 15.03 8.26
CA ALA A 65 -6.63 16.18 8.84
C ALA A 65 -8.06 16.27 8.27
N GLY A 66 -9.05 16.37 9.17
CA GLY A 66 -10.47 16.47 8.81
C GLY A 66 -11.04 15.27 8.04
N ALA A 67 -10.36 14.12 8.01
CA ALA A 67 -10.74 12.97 7.18
C ALA A 67 -10.93 13.33 5.68
N LEU A 68 -10.17 14.33 5.19
CA LEU A 68 -10.30 14.81 3.81
C LEU A 68 -9.63 13.89 2.78
N PHE A 69 -8.69 13.04 3.21
CA PHE A 69 -8.01 12.03 2.38
C PHE A 69 -7.46 12.59 1.05
N GLY A 70 -6.89 13.79 1.07
CA GLY A 70 -6.45 14.50 -0.14
C GLY A 70 -5.17 13.96 -0.80
N LEU A 71 -4.65 12.82 -0.35
CA LEU A 71 -3.47 12.19 -0.94
C LEU A 71 -3.87 11.06 -1.88
N GLU A 72 -3.26 11.03 -3.05
CA GLU A 72 -3.36 9.94 -4.02
C GLU A 72 -2.04 9.19 -4.14
N THR A 73 -2.11 7.87 -4.30
CA THR A 73 -0.92 7.02 -4.46
C THR A 73 -0.87 6.48 -5.88
N TYR A 74 0.20 6.81 -6.58
CA TYR A 74 0.47 6.36 -7.96
C TYR A 74 1.56 5.30 -7.97
N VAL A 75 1.39 4.27 -8.80
CA VAL A 75 2.43 3.26 -9.06
C VAL A 75 3.02 3.55 -10.43
N ALA A 76 4.31 3.89 -10.46
CA ALA A 76 5.07 4.01 -11.70
C ALA A 76 5.74 2.68 -12.02
N CYS A 77 5.43 2.11 -13.17
CA CYS A 77 6.03 0.88 -13.70
C CYS A 77 6.88 1.22 -14.93
N ALA A 78 7.96 0.47 -15.15
CA ALA A 78 8.86 0.60 -16.29
C ALA A 78 8.79 -0.66 -17.17
#